data_AF-A0A3D0SKB8-F1
#
_entry.id   AF-A0A3D0SKB8-F1
#
_cell.length_a   1.000
_cell.length_b   1.000
_cell.length_c   1.000
_cell.angle_alpha   90.00
_cell.angle_beta   90.00
_cell.angle_gamma   90.00
#
_symmetry.space_group_name_H-M   'P 1'
#
loop_
_entity.id
_entity.type
_entity.pdbx_description
1 polymer ?
#
loop_
_entity_poly.entity_id
_entity_poly.type
_entity_poly.pdbx_seq_one_letter_code
_entity_poly.pdbx_strand_id
1 'polypeptide(L)'
;WPDFDEMTAGLQPGELIVIAGRPSMGKTSLAMNIVEYAAIQIKCPVAVFSMEMPCESLLMRLMSSLGQIDQHRIRTGRLEEDDWPRLTSAVTLLSDARLFIDDSSNLSPNELRARARRLHRQEGQLG
;
A
#
# COMPACT_ATOMS: atom_id res chain seq x y z
N TRP A 1 11.90 6.65 -5.85
CA TRP A 1 12.17 8.07 -5.52
C TRP A 1 13.67 8.24 -5.63
N PRO A 2 14.20 8.89 -6.68
CA PRO A 2 15.62 8.78 -7.03
C PRO A 2 16.58 9.12 -5.89
N ASP A 3 16.35 10.23 -5.18
CA ASP A 3 17.21 10.63 -4.06
C ASP A 3 17.20 9.63 -2.90
N PHE A 4 16.04 9.04 -2.58
CA PHE A 4 15.93 8.00 -1.56
C PHE A 4 16.64 6.71 -2.00
N ASP A 5 16.49 6.34 -3.28
CA ASP A 5 17.10 5.14 -3.84
C ASP A 5 18.64 5.31 -3.92
N GLU A 6 19.14 6.52 -4.17
CA GLU A 6 20.58 6.86 -4.13
C GLU A 6 21.13 6.74 -2.70
N MET A 7 20.40 7.23 -1.70
CA MET A 7 20.81 7.15 -0.29
C MET A 7 20.78 5.72 0.27
N THR A 8 19.86 4.87 -0.22
CA THR A 8 19.63 3.52 0.32
C THR A 8 20.19 2.39 -0.54
N ALA A 9 20.58 2.67 -1.78
CA ALA A 9 20.81 1.67 -2.83
C ALA A 9 19.59 0.77 -3.09
N GLY A 10 18.38 1.29 -2.84
CA GLY A 10 17.12 0.55 -2.91
C GLY A 10 16.86 -0.32 -1.67
N LEU A 11 15.68 -0.93 -1.63
CA LEU A 11 15.27 -1.80 -0.52
C LEU A 11 15.66 -3.26 -0.82
N GLN A 12 16.59 -3.83 -0.06
CA GLN A 12 17.19 -5.12 -0.40
C GLN A 12 16.47 -6.31 0.27
N PRO A 13 16.41 -7.48 -0.40
CA PRO A 13 15.84 -8.69 0.20
C PRO A 13 16.58 -9.12 1.47
N GLY A 14 15.81 -9.43 2.53
CA GLY A 14 16.35 -9.88 3.81
C GLY A 14 16.65 -8.76 4.80
N GLU A 15 16.55 -7.49 4.39
CA GLU A 15 16.70 -6.35 5.28
C GLU A 15 15.41 -6.03 6.04
N LEU A 16 15.58 -5.54 7.29
CA LEU A 16 14.49 -4.97 8.08
C LEU A 16 14.58 -3.45 7.99
N ILE A 17 13.65 -2.86 7.25
CA ILE A 17 13.52 -1.39 7.13
C ILE A 17 12.48 -0.89 8.12
N VAL A 18 12.85 0.10 8.93
CA VAL A 18 11.98 0.69 9.95
C VAL A 18 11.70 2.15 9.61
N ILE A 19 10.43 2.48 9.38
CA ILE A 19 9.95 3.86 9.19
C ILE A 19 9.37 4.37 10.51
N ALA A 20 10.05 5.31 11.15
CA ALA A 20 9.65 5.89 12.42
C ALA A 20 9.39 7.41 12.33
N GLY A 21 8.51 7.92 13.19
CA GLY A 21 8.10 9.32 13.20
C GLY A 21 6.92 9.56 14.13
N ARG A 22 6.67 10.81 14.52
CA ARG A 22 5.55 11.15 15.42
C ARG A 22 4.19 10.89 14.73
N PRO A 23 3.08 10.75 15.49
CA PRO A 23 1.74 10.73 14.90
C PRO A 23 1.56 11.88 13.90
N SER A 24 0.84 11.61 12.81
CA SER A 24 0.59 12.57 11.72
C SER A 24 1.78 13.01 10.87
N MET A 25 3.02 12.53 11.12
CA MET A 25 4.19 12.83 10.26
C MET A 25 4.24 12.01 8.96
N GLY A 26 3.13 11.39 8.52
CA GLY A 26 3.05 10.74 7.21
C GLY A 26 3.68 9.34 7.10
N LYS A 27 4.01 8.66 8.20
CA LYS A 27 4.57 7.29 8.19
C LYS A 27 3.77 6.31 7.31
N THR A 28 2.47 6.24 7.53
CA THR A 28 1.57 5.35 6.78
C THR A 28 1.50 5.75 5.32
N SER A 29 1.44 7.05 5.02
CA SER A 29 1.43 7.53 3.63
C SER A 29 2.72 7.17 2.90
N LEU A 30 3.87 7.34 3.55
CA LEU A 30 5.17 6.94 3.01
C LEU A 30 5.23 5.43 2.74
N ALA A 31 4.81 4.60 3.71
CA ALA A 31 4.77 3.15 3.54
C ALA A 31 3.82 2.73 2.40
N MET A 32 2.62 3.33 2.32
CA MET A 32 1.66 3.00 1.28
C MET A 32 2.10 3.43 -0.12
N ASN A 33 2.87 4.51 -0.25
CA ASN A 33 3.45 4.91 -1.53
C ASN A 33 4.52 3.91 -2.03
N ILE A 34 5.32 3.35 -1.11
CA ILE A 34 6.27 2.27 -1.45
C ILE A 34 5.49 1.03 -1.91
N VAL A 35 4.44 0.66 -1.17
CA VAL A 35 3.53 -0.45 -1.53
C VAL A 35 2.89 -0.22 -2.90
N GLU A 36 2.39 0.98 -3.18
CA GLU A 36 1.80 1.35 -4.46
C GLU A 36 2.80 1.17 -5.60
N TYR A 37 4.01 1.70 -5.44
CA TYR A 37 5.06 1.58 -6.46
C TYR A 37 5.42 0.12 -6.73
N ALA A 38 5.60 -0.68 -5.68
CA ALA A 38 5.89 -2.10 -5.77
C ALA A 38 4.74 -2.86 -6.48
N ALA A 39 3.51 -2.72 -6.00
CA ALA A 39 2.37 -3.47 -6.50
C ALA A 39 1.91 -3.05 -7.92
N ILE A 40 2.02 -1.76 -8.26
CA ILE A 40 1.49 -1.20 -9.52
C ILE A 40 2.58 -1.06 -10.59
N GLN A 41 3.72 -0.46 -10.24
CA GLN A 41 4.78 -0.16 -11.22
C GLN A 41 5.69 -1.36 -11.44
N ILE A 42 6.17 -1.99 -10.36
CA ILE A 42 7.02 -3.20 -10.44
C ILE A 42 6.17 -4.45 -10.72
N LYS A 43 4.87 -4.41 -10.36
CA LYS A 43 3.92 -5.53 -10.47
C LYS A 43 4.32 -6.74 -9.63
N CYS A 44 4.97 -6.53 -8.50
CA CYS A 44 5.28 -7.59 -7.55
C CYS A 44 4.11 -7.86 -6.59
N PRO A 45 3.96 -9.10 -6.07
CA PRO A 45 2.99 -9.38 -5.01
C PRO A 45 3.43 -8.74 -3.68
N VAL A 46 2.58 -7.90 -3.10
CA VAL A 46 2.86 -7.16 -1.86
C VAL A 46 1.84 -7.51 -0.78
N ALA A 47 2.33 -7.75 0.44
CA ALA A 47 1.50 -8.00 1.61
C ALA A 47 1.58 -6.81 2.58
N VAL A 48 0.43 -6.29 3.00
CA VAL A 48 0.30 -5.22 3.99
C VAL A 48 -0.47 -5.75 5.20
N PHE A 49 0.16 -5.69 6.36
CA PHE A 49 -0.48 -6.00 7.64
C PHE A 49 -0.76 -4.69 8.38
N SER A 50 -2.04 -4.37 8.58
CA SER A 50 -2.48 -3.09 9.16
C SER A 50 -3.21 -3.31 10.47
N MET A 51 -2.57 -3.00 11.58
CA MET A 51 -3.15 -3.27 12.91
C MET A 51 -3.93 -2.09 13.50
N GLU A 52 -3.74 -0.89 12.94
CA GLU A 52 -4.40 0.35 13.40
C GLU A 52 -5.47 0.85 12.44
N MET A 53 -5.31 0.57 11.14
CA MET A 53 -6.15 1.14 10.10
C MET A 53 -6.90 0.05 9.34
N PRO A 54 -8.20 0.21 9.10
CA PRO A 54 -8.95 -0.73 8.30
C PRO A 54 -8.53 -0.67 6.83
N CYS A 55 -8.73 -1.77 6.11
CA CYS A 55 -8.35 -1.92 4.71
C CYS A 55 -8.89 -0.79 3.82
N GLU A 56 -10.16 -0.39 4.01
CA GLU A 56 -10.82 0.66 3.22
C GLU A 56 -10.10 2.00 3.34
N SER A 57 -9.52 2.30 4.52
CA SER A 57 -8.78 3.55 4.73
C SER A 57 -7.43 3.56 4.03
N LEU A 58 -6.82 2.40 3.81
CA LEU A 58 -5.61 2.27 3.00
C LEU A 58 -5.94 2.35 1.51
N LEU A 59 -6.99 1.65 1.07
CA LEU A 59 -7.47 1.70 -0.31
C LEU A 59 -7.87 3.12 -0.73
N MET A 60 -8.56 3.88 0.13
CA MET A 60 -8.88 5.29 -0.14
C MET A 60 -7.63 6.14 -0.39
N ARG A 61 -6.53 5.88 0.32
CA ARG A 61 -5.27 6.61 0.09
C ARG A 61 -4.64 6.23 -1.25
N LEU A 62 -4.65 4.95 -1.58
CA LEU A 62 -4.14 4.47 -2.86
C LEU A 62 -4.95 5.01 -4.04
N MET A 63 -6.29 5.03 -3.94
CA MET A 63 -7.15 5.64 -4.96
C MET A 63 -6.92 7.14 -5.09
N SER A 64 -6.73 7.85 -3.97
CA SER A 64 -6.40 9.27 -3.96
C SER A 64 -5.05 9.54 -4.64
N SER A 65 -4.04 8.72 -4.35
CA SER A 65 -2.69 8.80 -4.92
C SER A 65 -2.70 8.52 -6.44
N LEU A 66 -3.22 7.35 -6.84
CA LEU A 66 -3.28 6.92 -8.25
C LEU A 66 -4.18 7.81 -9.10
N GLY A 67 -5.36 8.15 -8.59
CA GLY A 67 -6.32 9.01 -9.27
C GLY A 67 -5.92 10.48 -9.23
N GLN A 68 -5.00 10.87 -8.34
CA GLN A 68 -4.68 12.27 -8.01
C GLN A 68 -5.95 13.08 -7.65
N ILE A 69 -6.89 12.44 -6.95
CA ILE A 69 -8.15 13.03 -6.50
C ILE A 69 -8.04 13.33 -5.01
N ASP A 70 -8.62 14.45 -4.59
CA ASP A 70 -8.70 14.80 -3.17
C ASP A 70 -9.39 13.69 -2.36
N GLN A 71 -8.73 13.24 -1.29
CA GLN A 71 -9.21 12.14 -0.47
C GLN A 71 -10.55 12.44 0.23
N HIS A 72 -10.84 13.71 0.57
CA HIS A 72 -12.12 14.10 1.14
C HIS A 72 -13.24 13.97 0.12
N ARG A 73 -13.00 14.32 -1.15
CA ARG A 73 -13.97 14.12 -2.24
C ARG A 73 -14.29 12.64 -2.45
N ILE A 74 -13.27 11.78 -2.53
CA ILE A 74 -13.46 10.32 -2.60
C ILE A 74 -14.30 9.83 -1.42
N ARG A 75 -13.93 10.22 -0.20
CA ARG A 75 -14.61 9.77 1.03
C ARG A 75 -16.06 10.22 1.14
N THR A 76 -16.38 11.40 0.61
CA THR A 76 -17.74 11.98 0.68
C THR A 76 -18.60 11.68 -0.54
N GLY A 77 -18.01 11.07 -1.59
CA GLY A 77 -18.67 10.84 -2.88
C GLY A 77 -18.94 12.13 -3.68
N ARG A 78 -18.36 13.26 -3.28
CA ARG A 78 -18.51 14.57 -3.94
C ARG A 78 -17.47 14.74 -5.04
N LEU A 79 -17.55 13.87 -6.05
CA LEU A 79 -16.65 13.85 -7.19
C LEU A 79 -17.12 14.83 -8.26
N GLU A 80 -16.17 15.50 -8.91
CA GLU A 80 -16.42 16.31 -10.10
C GLU A 80 -16.55 15.40 -11.34
N GLU A 81 -17.09 15.90 -12.45
CA GLU A 81 -17.24 15.09 -13.67
C GLU A 81 -15.89 14.51 -14.14
N ASP A 82 -14.82 15.29 -14.04
CA ASP A 82 -13.46 14.88 -14.42
C ASP A 82 -12.79 13.92 -13.42
N ASP A 83 -13.31 13.80 -12.19
CA ASP A 83 -12.79 12.86 -11.19
C ASP A 83 -13.21 11.41 -11.50
N TRP A 84 -14.38 11.22 -12.12
CA TRP A 84 -14.93 9.88 -12.38
C TRP A 84 -14.01 9.02 -13.25
N PRO A 85 -13.53 9.47 -14.43
CA PRO A 85 -12.61 8.67 -15.25
C PRO A 85 -11.31 8.31 -14.53
N ARG A 86 -10.80 9.22 -13.70
CA ARG A 86 -9.56 9.04 -12.93
C ARG A 86 -9.76 8.03 -11.80
N LEU A 87 -10.90 8.11 -11.11
CA LEU A 87 -11.26 7.15 -10.07
C LEU A 87 -11.46 5.75 -10.66
N THR A 88 -12.19 5.63 -11.77
CA THR A 88 -12.37 4.35 -12.46
C THR A 88 -11.03 3.75 -12.87
N SER A 89 -10.13 4.56 -13.44
CA SER A 89 -8.79 4.10 -13.81
C SER A 89 -7.99 3.61 -12.59
N ALA A 90 -8.04 4.34 -11.48
CA ALA A 90 -7.36 3.95 -10.24
C ALA A 90 -7.93 2.62 -9.67
N VAL A 91 -9.25 2.44 -9.71
CA VAL A 91 -9.89 1.18 -9.28
C VAL A 91 -9.47 0.01 -10.15
N THR A 92 -9.42 0.19 -11.48
CA THR A 92 -8.94 -0.86 -12.40
C THR A 92 -7.50 -1.25 -12.08
N LEU A 93 -6.60 -0.27 -11.92
CA LEU A 93 -5.20 -0.52 -11.57
C LEU A 93 -5.06 -1.28 -10.24
N LEU A 94 -5.83 -0.91 -9.23
CA LEU A 94 -5.82 -1.60 -7.94
C LEU A 94 -6.42 -3.00 -8.00
N SER A 95 -7.45 -3.22 -8.82
CA SER A 95 -8.07 -4.53 -9.02
C SER A 95 -7.13 -5.51 -9.71
N ASP A 96 -6.26 -5.02 -10.61
CA ASP A 96 -5.26 -5.84 -11.30
C ASP A 96 -3.98 -6.03 -10.46
N ALA A 97 -3.83 -5.27 -9.37
CA ALA A 97 -2.66 -5.32 -8.51
C ALA A 97 -2.65 -6.56 -7.62
N ARG A 98 -1.47 -7.17 -7.46
CA ARG A 98 -1.25 -8.27 -6.50
C ARG A 98 -0.99 -7.71 -5.10
N LEU A 99 -1.95 -6.95 -4.58
CA LEU A 99 -1.88 -6.31 -3.26
C LEU A 99 -2.80 -7.02 -2.27
N PHE A 100 -2.22 -7.57 -1.21
CA PHE A 100 -2.93 -8.31 -0.18
C PHE A 100 -2.90 -7.53 1.14
N ILE A 101 -4.07 -7.06 1.60
CA ILE A 101 -4.19 -6.29 2.84
C ILE A 101 -4.86 -7.17 3.90
N ASP A 102 -4.24 -7.26 5.06
CA ASP A 102 -4.75 -7.92 6.25
C ASP A 102 -4.86 -6.88 7.37
N ASP A 103 -6.08 -6.50 7.71
CA ASP A 103 -6.38 -5.49 8.73
C ASP A 103 -6.79 -6.08 10.09
N SER A 104 -6.41 -7.34 10.35
CA SER A 104 -6.67 -7.98 11.63
C SER A 104 -5.97 -7.22 12.76
N SER A 105 -6.72 -6.79 13.77
CA SER A 105 -6.14 -6.24 14.99
C SER A 105 -5.37 -7.31 15.78
N ASN A 106 -4.32 -6.93 16.51
CA ASN A 106 -3.61 -7.78 17.49
C ASN A 106 -2.94 -9.05 16.94
N LEU A 107 -2.45 -9.06 15.70
CA LEU A 107 -1.51 -10.07 15.19
C LEU A 107 -0.26 -10.23 16.05
N SER A 108 0.01 -11.45 16.51
CA SER A 108 1.32 -11.81 17.04
C SER A 108 2.36 -11.95 15.92
N PRO A 109 3.67 -11.82 16.22
CA PRO A 109 4.73 -12.05 15.23
C PRO A 109 4.69 -13.43 14.58
N ASN A 110 4.23 -14.46 15.31
CA ASN A 110 4.12 -15.82 14.80
C ASN A 110 2.98 -15.95 13.78
N GLU A 111 1.83 -15.32 14.03
CA GLU A 111 0.71 -15.28 13.10
C GLU A 111 1.06 -14.50 11.84
N LEU A 112 1.73 -13.35 11.99
CA LEU A 112 2.18 -12.53 10.86
C LEU A 112 3.11 -13.36 9.96
N ARG A 113 4.12 -14.00 10.56
CA ARG A 113 5.04 -14.89 9.86
C ARG A 113 4.30 -16.03 9.15
N ALA A 114 3.34 -16.67 9.82
CA ALA A 114 2.58 -17.78 9.23
C ALA A 114 1.76 -17.34 8.01
N ARG A 115 1.09 -16.18 8.10
CA ARG A 115 0.29 -15.61 7.00
C ARG A 115 1.18 -15.18 5.83
N ALA A 116 2.28 -14.48 6.09
CA ALA A 116 3.25 -14.09 5.07
C ALA A 116 3.84 -15.31 4.35
N ARG A 117 4.24 -16.36 5.08
CA ARG A 117 4.76 -17.61 4.46
C ARG A 117 3.71 -18.34 3.64
N ARG A 118 2.45 -18.34 4.05
CA ARG A 118 1.36 -18.94 3.29
C ARG A 118 1.18 -18.21 1.96
N LEU A 119 1.13 -16.88 2.00
CA LEU A 119 0.95 -16.06 0.80
C LEU A 119 2.15 -16.19 -0.15
N HIS A 120 3.39 -16.17 0.37
CA HIS A 120 4.58 -16.41 -0.43
C HIS A 120 4.54 -17.74 -1.21
N ARG A 121 3.99 -18.81 -0.61
CA ARG A 121 3.81 -20.09 -1.31
C ARG A 121 2.72 -20.06 -2.38
N GLN A 122 1.68 -19.23 -2.21
CA GLN A 122 0.59 -19.10 -3.15
C GLN A 122 1.00 -18.26 -4.37
N GLU A 123 1.71 -17.15 -4.11
CA GLU A 123 2.12 -16.19 -5.15
C GLU A 123 3.50 -16.50 -5.76
N GLY A 124 4.23 -17.46 -5.20
CA GLY A 124 5.59 -17.84 -5.59
C GLY A 124 6.68 -16.90 -5.06
N GLN A 125 6.35 -15.62 -4.84
CA GLN A 125 7.23 -14.64 -4.22
C GLN A 125 6.43 -13.54 -3.49
N LEU A 126 7.13 -12.79 -2.64
CA LEU A 126 6.66 -11.53 -2.05
C LEU A 126 7.81 -10.54 -2.09
N GLY A 127 7.51 -9.26 -2.27
CA GLY A 127 8.51 -8.18 -2.19
C GLY A 127 8.13 -7.03 -3.07
#